data_AF-A0A0R1KLA0-F1
#
_entry.id   AF-A0A0R1KLA0-F1
#
_cell.length_a   1.000
_cell.length_b   1.000
_cell.length_c   1.000
_cell.angle_alpha   90.00
_cell.angle_beta   90.00
_cell.angle_gamma   90.00
#
_symmetry.space_group_name_H-M   'P 1'
#
loop_
_entity.id
_entity.type
_entity.pdbx_description
1 polymer ?
#
loop_
_entity_poly.entity_id
_entity_poly.type
_entity_poly.pdbx_seq_one_letter_code
_entity_poly.pdbx_strand_id
1 'polypeptide(L)'
;MEQPSTSESEIIEILNRHNIFFEREKVFHELKSVNDETLLPVDFALNINGFLAIIEYNGAQHYRPINNTPSSIAAWRRLTKNGSARIKFAEKNNIPLLVIHYKDRKAMKHLIPKFIEDVKFNIHDTKPRYTKNTKAYFSAFPYYNFDKTADTPDAPVNPLKLEKIEELGCFNIDHAILWTKEGLETMVAREENYKSEIEQYKNVTSELVLHIHELEEQVDQQSDLIQSLTEPDTDSLPRAESNKVNLPDFIGRFRLNDSPRSRLTDDAKTFIKLLSNRYSTDLFEIHRFLKINYDENISVPTIKKCVS
;
A
#
# COMPACT_ATOMS: atom_id res chain seq x y z
N MET A 1 29.53 10.43 11.33
CA MET A 1 29.24 9.02 11.01
C MET A 1 30.33 8.54 10.05
N GLU A 2 31.09 7.52 10.43
CA GLU A 2 32.10 6.92 9.54
C GLU A 2 31.41 6.26 8.34
N GLN A 3 32.01 6.37 7.15
CA GLN A 3 31.46 5.76 5.95
C GLN A 3 31.57 4.23 6.04
N PRO A 4 30.49 3.47 5.78
CA PRO A 4 30.54 2.01 5.75
C PRO A 4 31.55 1.51 4.72
N SER A 5 32.20 0.38 5.01
CA SER A 5 33.03 -0.29 4.02
C SER A 5 32.21 -0.68 2.78
N THR A 6 32.85 -0.90 1.63
CA THR A 6 32.14 -1.28 0.39
C THR A 6 31.33 -2.57 0.57
N SER A 7 31.80 -3.49 1.41
CA SER A 7 31.09 -4.74 1.72
C SER A 7 29.90 -4.50 2.65
N GLU A 8 30.05 -3.68 3.70
CA GLU A 8 28.91 -3.29 4.56
C GLU A 8 27.83 -2.55 3.78
N SER A 9 28.22 -1.66 2.86
CA SER A 9 27.28 -0.95 1.99
C SER A 9 26.44 -1.93 1.15
N GLU A 10 27.06 -3.00 0.67
CA GLU A 10 26.37 -4.07 -0.08
C GLU A 10 25.40 -4.86 0.80
N ILE A 11 25.76 -5.11 2.08
CA ILE A 11 24.86 -5.74 3.06
C ILE A 11 23.65 -4.82 3.33
N ILE A 12 23.88 -3.53 3.58
CA ILE A 12 22.83 -2.53 3.79
C ILE A 12 21.84 -2.51 2.63
N GLU A 13 22.35 -2.49 1.38
CA GLU A 13 21.51 -2.49 0.18
C GLU A 13 20.64 -3.75 0.10
N ILE A 14 21.20 -4.92 0.42
CA ILE A 14 20.45 -6.18 0.45
C ILE A 14 19.37 -6.14 1.53
N LEU A 15 19.70 -5.75 2.77
CA LEU A 15 18.73 -5.70 3.87
C LEU A 15 17.58 -4.73 3.59
N ASN A 16 17.89 -3.54 3.04
CA ASN A 16 16.89 -2.57 2.62
C ASN A 16 15.96 -3.11 1.53
N ARG A 17 16.51 -3.80 0.51
CA ARG A 17 15.71 -4.42 -0.55
C ARG A 17 14.72 -5.45 -0.01
N HIS A 18 15.09 -6.14 1.07
CA HIS A 18 14.26 -7.15 1.73
C HIS A 18 13.36 -6.58 2.84
N ASN A 19 13.32 -5.24 3.00
CA ASN A 19 12.55 -4.56 4.05
C ASN A 19 12.83 -5.09 5.47
N ILE A 20 14.09 -5.44 5.74
CA ILE A 20 14.51 -5.89 7.08
C ILE A 20 14.99 -4.68 7.87
N PHE A 21 14.44 -4.49 9.07
CA PHE A 21 14.96 -3.49 10.01
C PHE A 21 16.28 -3.98 10.63
N PHE A 22 17.27 -3.09 10.71
CA PHE A 22 18.57 -3.43 11.30
C PHE A 22 19.25 -2.23 11.97
N GLU A 23 20.11 -2.53 12.94
CA GLU A 23 21.02 -1.60 13.59
C GLU A 23 22.46 -1.99 13.26
N ARG A 24 23.31 -1.01 12.94
CA ARG A 24 24.74 -1.22 12.71
C ARG A 24 25.52 -1.03 14.00
N GLU A 25 26.64 -1.75 14.13
CA GLU A 25 27.57 -1.62 15.25
C GLU A 25 26.89 -1.71 16.63
N LYS A 26 25.80 -2.50 16.72
CA LYS A 26 25.01 -2.62 17.95
C LYS A 26 25.86 -3.26 19.05
N VAL A 27 25.84 -2.64 20.23
CA VAL A 27 26.59 -3.10 21.39
C VAL A 27 25.66 -3.77 22.38
N PHE A 28 26.05 -4.93 22.90
CA PHE A 28 25.32 -5.64 23.94
C PHE A 28 26.13 -5.68 25.23
N HIS A 29 25.51 -5.38 26.37
CA HIS A 29 26.21 -5.34 27.67
C HIS A 29 26.83 -6.68 28.07
N GLU A 30 26.24 -7.79 27.63
CA GLU A 30 26.75 -9.15 27.86
C GLU A 30 27.87 -9.56 26.90
N LEU A 31 28.03 -8.86 25.77
CA LEU A 31 29.02 -9.18 24.76
C LEU A 31 30.30 -8.37 24.99
N LYS A 32 31.23 -8.97 25.72
CA LYS A 32 32.52 -8.37 26.09
C LYS A 32 33.70 -9.09 25.46
N SER A 33 34.76 -8.32 25.21
CA SER A 33 36.06 -8.83 24.81
C SER A 33 36.67 -9.66 25.94
N VAL A 34 37.27 -10.79 25.58
CA VAL A 34 37.89 -11.71 26.54
C VAL A 34 39.16 -11.11 27.16
N ASN A 35 39.82 -10.14 26.52
CA ASN A 35 41.11 -9.66 26.97
C ASN A 35 41.03 -8.44 27.90
N ASP A 36 40.05 -7.57 27.67
CA ASP A 36 39.98 -6.21 28.24
C ASP A 36 38.56 -5.84 28.71
N GLU A 37 37.62 -6.79 28.67
CA GLU A 37 36.21 -6.60 29.07
C GLU A 37 35.46 -5.47 28.35
N THR A 38 36.06 -4.93 27.29
CA THR A 38 35.45 -3.89 26.45
C THR A 38 34.25 -4.46 25.72
N LEU A 39 33.20 -3.66 25.58
CA LEU A 39 32.01 -4.07 24.88
C LEU A 39 32.32 -4.23 23.39
N LEU A 40 31.93 -5.37 22.81
CA LEU A 40 32.17 -5.63 21.39
C LEU A 40 30.89 -5.30 20.59
N PRO A 41 30.97 -4.36 19.63
CA PRO A 41 29.88 -4.17 18.69
C PRO A 41 29.75 -5.39 17.77
N VAL A 42 28.55 -5.61 17.26
CA VAL A 42 28.29 -6.51 16.13
C VAL A 42 28.07 -5.71 14.86
N ASP A 43 28.46 -6.22 13.70
CA ASP A 43 28.38 -5.44 12.46
C ASP A 43 26.93 -5.06 12.13
N PHE A 44 26.01 -6.04 12.21
CA PHE A 44 24.58 -5.84 12.00
C PHE A 44 23.74 -6.67 12.98
N ALA A 45 22.80 -6.01 13.65
CA ALA A 45 21.71 -6.63 14.40
C ALA A 45 20.41 -6.46 13.62
N LEU A 46 19.70 -7.55 13.33
CA LEU A 46 18.53 -7.60 12.47
C LEU A 46 17.28 -7.92 13.30
N ASN A 47 16.18 -7.25 13.01
CA ASN A 47 14.86 -7.60 13.50
C ASN A 47 14.15 -8.45 12.44
N ILE A 48 14.00 -9.75 12.70
CA ILE A 48 13.29 -10.69 11.83
C ILE A 48 12.09 -11.23 12.59
N ASN A 49 10.90 -10.70 12.28
CA ASN A 49 9.64 -11.06 12.95
C ASN A 49 9.73 -10.94 14.50
N GLY A 50 10.40 -9.90 15.01
CA GLY A 50 10.62 -9.70 16.45
C GLY A 50 11.83 -10.45 17.02
N PHE A 51 12.41 -11.41 16.29
CA PHE A 51 13.63 -12.08 16.71
C PHE A 51 14.88 -11.27 16.35
N LEU A 52 15.85 -11.27 17.26
CA LEU A 52 17.19 -10.78 17.03
C LEU A 52 17.97 -11.81 16.22
N ALA A 53 18.51 -11.39 15.08
CA ALA A 53 19.55 -12.12 14.35
C ALA A 53 20.78 -11.23 14.14
N ILE A 54 21.96 -11.82 13.97
CA ILE A 54 23.22 -11.08 13.81
C ILE A 54 23.90 -11.48 12.50
N ILE A 55 24.46 -10.50 11.79
CA ILE A 55 25.38 -10.71 10.67
C ILE A 55 26.74 -10.09 11.02
N GLU A 56 27.80 -10.87 10.83
CA GLU A 56 29.20 -10.44 10.92
C GLU A 56 29.89 -10.62 9.57
N TYR A 57 30.61 -9.61 9.10
CA TYR A 57 31.43 -9.64 7.89
C TYR A 57 32.92 -9.70 8.24
N ASN A 58 33.52 -10.89 8.11
CA ASN A 58 34.93 -11.08 8.41
C ASN A 58 35.83 -10.78 7.22
N GLY A 59 36.55 -9.65 7.31
CA GLY A 59 37.64 -9.28 6.40
C GLY A 59 38.83 -10.23 6.43
N ALA A 60 39.79 -10.05 5.50
CA ALA A 60 40.97 -10.91 5.40
C ALA A 60 41.84 -10.92 6.67
N GLN A 61 41.85 -9.81 7.41
CA GLN A 61 42.57 -9.62 8.67
C GLN A 61 42.08 -10.53 9.81
N HIS A 62 40.89 -11.13 9.69
CA HIS A 62 40.39 -12.11 10.67
C HIS A 62 41.07 -13.47 10.52
N TYR A 63 41.65 -13.76 9.36
CA TYR A 63 42.18 -15.09 9.03
C TYR A 63 43.70 -15.13 8.95
N ARG A 64 44.35 -13.99 8.75
CA ARG A 64 45.80 -13.85 8.75
C ARG A 64 46.21 -12.45 9.23
N PRO A 65 47.37 -12.30 9.88
CA PRO A 65 47.90 -10.99 10.20
C PRO A 65 48.20 -10.22 8.91
N ILE A 66 48.05 -8.89 8.96
CA ILE A 66 48.29 -8.00 7.81
C ILE A 66 49.78 -8.03 7.41
N ASN A 67 50.67 -8.14 8.39
CA ASN A 67 52.10 -8.31 8.22
C ASN A 67 52.69 -9.16 9.37
N ASN A 68 53.99 -9.48 9.32
CA ASN A 68 54.67 -10.31 10.32
C ASN A 68 55.18 -9.51 11.54
N THR A 69 54.65 -8.32 11.82
CA THR A 69 55.05 -7.57 13.02
C THR A 69 54.40 -8.16 14.28
N PRO A 70 55.05 -8.07 15.45
CA PRO A 70 54.46 -8.49 16.72
C PRO A 70 53.07 -7.88 16.98
N SER A 71 52.91 -6.60 16.63
CA SER A 71 51.65 -5.86 16.77
C SER A 71 50.54 -6.41 15.87
N SER A 72 50.82 -6.74 14.61
CA SER A 72 49.82 -7.32 13.70
C SER A 72 49.42 -8.75 14.09
N ILE A 73 50.36 -9.54 14.63
CA ILE A 73 50.05 -10.87 15.17
C ILE A 73 49.17 -10.77 16.42
N ALA A 74 49.47 -9.82 17.32
CA ALA A 74 48.64 -9.57 18.49
C ALA A 74 47.22 -9.11 18.11
N ALA A 75 47.10 -8.20 17.13
CA ALA A 75 45.81 -7.74 16.61
C ALA A 75 44.98 -8.89 16.00
N TRP A 76 45.61 -9.75 15.19
CA TRP A 76 44.95 -10.92 14.61
C TRP A 76 44.44 -11.90 15.69
N ARG A 77 45.26 -12.16 16.74
CA ARG A 77 44.85 -12.99 17.88
C ARG A 77 43.65 -12.38 18.62
N ARG A 78 43.64 -11.05 18.79
CA ARG A 78 42.49 -10.33 19.39
C ARG A 78 41.23 -10.48 18.55
N LEU A 79 41.31 -10.26 17.23
CA LEU A 79 40.18 -10.44 16.32
C LEU A 79 39.61 -11.87 16.36
N THR A 80 40.49 -12.88 16.40
CA THR A 80 40.09 -14.28 16.47
C THR A 80 39.33 -14.59 17.78
N LYS A 81 39.85 -14.09 18.91
CA LYS A 81 39.19 -14.24 20.22
C LYS A 81 37.84 -13.52 20.26
N ASN A 82 37.76 -12.31 19.73
CA ASN A 82 36.52 -11.53 19.68
C ASN A 82 35.47 -12.22 18.81
N GLY A 83 35.87 -12.76 17.65
CA GLY A 83 34.97 -13.58 16.81
C GLY A 83 34.45 -14.81 17.56
N SER A 84 35.30 -15.46 18.36
CA SER A 84 34.88 -16.59 19.20
C SER A 84 33.91 -16.17 20.31
N ALA A 85 34.10 -14.97 20.89
CA ALA A 85 33.20 -14.42 21.90
C ALA A 85 31.82 -14.14 21.34
N ARG A 86 31.72 -13.59 20.12
CA ARG A 86 30.44 -13.36 19.43
C ARG A 86 29.68 -14.64 19.14
N ILE A 87 30.37 -15.69 18.68
CA ILE A 87 29.76 -17.00 18.47
C ILE A 87 29.21 -17.55 19.78
N LYS A 88 29.99 -17.51 20.87
CA LYS A 88 29.55 -17.99 22.19
C LYS A 88 28.37 -17.18 22.74
N PHE A 89 28.39 -15.86 22.57
CA PHE A 89 27.28 -14.99 22.96
C PHE A 89 26.00 -15.34 22.20
N ALA A 90 26.10 -15.53 20.89
CA ALA A 90 24.97 -15.90 20.06
C ALA A 90 24.41 -17.28 20.44
N GLU A 91 25.28 -18.28 20.64
CA GLU A 91 24.87 -19.62 21.10
C GLU A 91 24.21 -19.58 22.48
N LYS A 92 24.78 -18.84 23.45
CA LYS A 92 24.25 -18.72 24.81
C LYS A 92 22.85 -18.11 24.86
N ASN A 93 22.62 -17.07 24.04
CA ASN A 93 21.39 -16.29 24.07
C ASN A 93 20.35 -16.76 23.05
N ASN A 94 20.57 -17.89 22.40
CA ASN A 94 19.75 -18.37 21.31
C ASN A 94 19.55 -17.36 20.17
N ILE A 95 20.64 -16.77 19.67
CA ILE A 95 20.62 -15.78 18.59
C ILE A 95 21.15 -16.41 17.29
N PRO A 96 20.39 -16.42 16.19
CA PRO A 96 20.91 -16.78 14.89
C PRO A 96 22.06 -15.86 14.47
N LEU A 97 23.20 -16.43 14.09
CA LEU A 97 24.39 -15.68 13.68
C LEU A 97 24.89 -16.15 12.31
N LEU A 98 24.99 -15.22 11.36
CA LEU A 98 25.64 -15.45 10.06
C LEU A 98 27.03 -14.80 10.06
N VAL A 99 28.06 -15.61 9.78
CA VAL A 99 29.44 -15.13 9.64
C VAL A 99 29.88 -15.22 8.19
N ILE A 100 29.86 -14.08 7.50
CA ILE A 100 30.21 -13.96 6.08
C ILE A 100 31.72 -13.80 5.94
N HIS A 101 32.33 -14.69 5.16
CA HIS A 101 33.77 -14.64 4.89
C HIS A 101 34.05 -13.71 3.69
N TYR A 102 35.11 -12.87 3.74
CA TYR A 102 35.43 -11.91 2.67
C TYR A 102 35.49 -12.49 1.24
N LYS A 103 36.01 -13.73 1.10
CA LYS A 103 36.03 -14.48 -0.18
C LYS A 103 34.65 -14.72 -0.81
N ASP A 104 33.59 -14.71 -0.01
CA ASP A 104 32.23 -14.95 -0.46
C ASP A 104 31.44 -13.65 -0.69
N ARG A 105 32.13 -12.50 -0.77
CA ARG A 105 31.50 -11.19 -1.00
C ARG A 105 30.49 -11.22 -2.16
N LYS A 106 30.86 -11.83 -3.30
CA LYS A 106 29.98 -11.92 -4.48
C LYS A 106 28.71 -12.74 -4.23
N ALA A 107 28.75 -13.68 -3.30
CA ALA A 107 27.63 -14.55 -2.96
C ALA A 107 26.68 -13.93 -1.93
N MET A 108 27.02 -12.79 -1.30
CA MET A 108 26.21 -12.15 -0.26
C MET A 108 24.75 -11.93 -0.68
N LYS A 109 24.55 -11.59 -1.96
CA LYS A 109 23.22 -11.40 -2.59
C LYS A 109 22.30 -12.62 -2.47
N HIS A 110 22.84 -13.82 -2.30
CA HIS A 110 22.06 -15.05 -2.11
C HIS A 110 22.18 -15.59 -0.68
N LEU A 111 23.31 -15.33 0.00
CA LEU A 111 23.54 -15.80 1.37
C LEU A 111 22.64 -15.12 2.39
N ILE A 112 22.51 -13.79 2.31
CA ILE A 112 21.75 -13.01 3.28
C ILE A 112 20.24 -13.29 3.15
N PRO A 113 19.63 -13.29 1.96
CA PRO A 113 18.20 -13.61 1.83
C PRO A 113 17.91 -15.04 2.31
N LYS A 114 18.76 -16.00 1.96
CA LYS A 114 18.60 -17.38 2.43
C LYS A 114 18.71 -17.47 3.96
N PHE A 115 19.64 -16.74 4.58
CA PHE A 115 19.74 -16.68 6.03
C PHE A 115 18.48 -16.09 6.67
N ILE A 116 17.92 -15.02 6.10
CA ILE A 116 16.66 -14.43 6.57
C ILE A 116 15.51 -15.44 6.46
N GLU A 117 15.41 -16.18 5.35
CA GLU A 117 14.42 -17.23 5.17
C GLU A 117 14.60 -18.36 6.20
N ASP A 118 15.83 -18.82 6.42
CA ASP A 118 16.11 -19.88 7.38
C ASP A 118 15.77 -19.47 8.83
N VAL A 119 15.93 -18.18 9.18
CA VAL A 119 15.45 -17.61 10.46
C VAL A 119 13.91 -17.59 10.51
N LYS A 120 13.24 -17.17 9.43
CA LYS A 120 11.76 -17.10 9.36
C LYS A 120 11.08 -18.47 9.41
N PHE A 121 11.66 -19.45 8.72
CA PHE A 121 11.11 -20.79 8.59
C PHE A 121 11.74 -21.79 9.58
N ASN A 122 12.33 -21.27 10.66
CA ASN A 122 12.58 -22.02 11.87
C ASN A 122 13.55 -23.21 11.69
N ILE A 123 14.67 -23.01 10.99
CA ILE A 123 15.76 -23.98 11.05
C ILE A 123 16.47 -23.85 12.41
N HIS A 124 16.12 -24.73 13.34
CA HIS A 124 16.69 -24.76 14.70
C HIS A 124 17.77 -25.82 14.85
N ASP A 125 18.68 -25.62 15.81
CA ASP A 125 19.70 -26.62 16.21
C ASP A 125 20.59 -27.12 15.06
N THR A 126 20.93 -26.25 14.11
CA THR A 126 21.82 -26.58 13.00
C THR A 126 22.95 -25.56 12.84
N LYS A 127 24.05 -26.01 12.22
CA LYS A 127 25.17 -25.15 11.82
C LYS A 127 25.40 -25.26 10.32
N PRO A 128 24.44 -24.79 9.49
CA PRO A 128 24.51 -24.95 8.06
C PRO A 128 25.71 -24.19 7.49
N ARG A 129 26.41 -24.85 6.58
CA ARG A 129 27.44 -24.21 5.75
C ARG A 129 26.77 -23.73 4.48
N TYR A 130 26.62 -22.42 4.35
CA TYR A 130 26.04 -21.84 3.13
C TYR A 130 27.03 -21.90 1.98
N THR A 131 28.32 -21.79 2.30
CA THR A 131 29.42 -22.01 1.35
C THR A 131 30.54 -22.77 2.05
N LYS A 132 31.66 -22.98 1.34
CA LYS A 132 32.90 -23.50 1.94
C LYS A 132 33.44 -22.60 3.08
N ASN A 133 33.24 -21.28 3.01
CA ASN A 133 33.88 -20.32 3.90
C ASN A 133 32.89 -19.59 4.85
N THR A 134 31.63 -19.44 4.44
CA THR A 134 30.56 -18.76 5.19
C THR A 134 29.70 -19.77 5.93
N LYS A 135 29.45 -19.48 7.20
CA LYS A 135 28.73 -20.36 8.13
C LYS A 135 27.63 -19.58 8.82
N ALA A 136 26.53 -20.25 9.13
CA ALA A 136 25.58 -19.75 10.11
C ALA A 136 25.51 -20.68 11.31
N TYR A 137 25.05 -20.10 12.41
CA TYR A 137 24.87 -20.76 13.69
C TYR A 137 23.42 -20.52 14.11
N PHE A 138 22.63 -21.58 14.13
CA PHE A 138 21.28 -21.56 14.68
C PHE A 138 21.28 -22.37 15.96
N SER A 139 20.82 -21.72 17.02
CA SER A 139 20.64 -22.29 18.36
C SER A 139 19.24 -22.89 18.51
N ALA A 140 18.90 -23.26 19.75
CA ALA A 140 17.57 -23.72 20.11
C ALA A 140 16.53 -22.60 19.98
N PHE A 141 15.29 -22.98 19.68
CA PHE A 141 14.12 -22.10 19.71
C PHE A 141 13.52 -22.05 21.12
N PRO A 142 12.93 -20.92 21.57
CA PRO A 142 12.75 -19.64 20.87
C PRO A 142 14.02 -18.79 20.79
N TYR A 143 14.13 -18.00 19.71
CA TYR A 143 15.24 -17.05 19.55
C TYR A 143 15.08 -15.83 20.46
N TYR A 144 16.21 -15.17 20.72
CA TYR A 144 16.25 -13.91 21.47
C TYR A 144 15.40 -12.82 20.80
N ASN A 145 14.80 -11.93 21.60
CA ASN A 145 14.00 -10.81 21.07
C ASN A 145 14.90 -9.63 20.68
N PHE A 146 14.60 -8.98 19.55
CA PHE A 146 15.28 -7.77 19.10
C PHE A 146 15.17 -6.61 20.09
N ASP A 147 14.01 -6.45 20.73
CA ASP A 147 13.69 -5.34 21.64
C ASP A 147 14.03 -5.64 23.10
N LYS A 148 14.59 -6.82 23.42
CA LYS A 148 14.98 -7.17 24.79
C LYS A 148 16.11 -6.25 25.26
N THR A 149 15.75 -5.16 25.94
CA THR A 149 16.63 -4.37 26.79
C THR A 149 16.80 -5.05 28.14
N ALA A 150 17.87 -4.75 28.86
CA ALA A 150 18.16 -5.31 30.19
C ALA A 150 17.03 -5.11 31.22
N ASP A 151 16.06 -4.22 30.93
CA ASP A 151 14.98 -3.82 31.83
C ASP A 151 13.66 -4.59 31.65
N THR A 152 13.54 -5.51 30.69
CA THR A 152 12.29 -6.32 30.49
C THR A 152 12.58 -7.81 30.27
N PRO A 153 12.84 -8.59 31.34
CA PRO A 153 13.39 -9.95 31.22
C PRO A 153 12.40 -11.02 30.72
N ASP A 154 11.11 -10.90 31.04
CA ASP A 154 10.19 -12.07 31.09
C ASP A 154 8.87 -11.92 30.32
N ALA A 155 8.81 -11.12 29.25
CA ALA A 155 7.70 -11.25 28.31
C ALA A 155 8.02 -12.41 27.33
N PRO A 156 7.34 -13.58 27.41
CA PRO A 156 7.36 -14.53 26.30
C PRO A 156 6.78 -13.80 25.08
N VAL A 157 7.61 -13.58 24.07
CA VAL A 157 7.13 -12.95 22.85
C VAL A 157 6.30 -14.00 22.13
N ASN A 158 5.02 -13.72 22.04
CA ASN A 158 4.12 -14.38 21.10
C ASN A 158 4.64 -13.99 19.70
N PRO A 159 5.26 -14.91 18.92
CA PRO A 159 5.86 -14.58 17.62
C PRO A 159 4.81 -14.17 16.57
N LEU A 160 3.54 -14.23 16.96
CA LEU A 160 2.38 -13.73 16.25
C LEU A 160 1.70 -12.78 17.23
N LYS A 161 1.78 -11.47 17.04
CA LYS A 161 0.83 -10.56 17.67
C LYS A 161 -0.54 -10.84 17.04
N LEU A 162 -1.24 -11.83 17.58
CA LEU A 162 -2.61 -12.13 17.21
C LEU A 162 -3.49 -11.04 17.83
N GLU A 163 -3.70 -9.96 17.08
CA GLU A 163 -4.69 -8.96 17.45
C GLU A 163 -6.07 -9.50 17.04
N LYS A 164 -6.89 -9.84 18.02
CA LYS A 164 -8.27 -10.27 17.79
C LYS A 164 -9.11 -9.05 17.40
N ILE A 165 -9.68 -9.07 16.21
CA ILE A 165 -10.67 -8.08 15.78
C ILE A 165 -12.04 -8.66 16.10
N GLU A 166 -12.59 -8.29 17.26
CA GLU A 166 -13.85 -8.87 17.77
C GLU A 166 -15.03 -8.63 16.82
N GLU A 167 -15.07 -7.48 16.15
CA GLU A 167 -16.14 -7.09 15.21
C GLU A 167 -16.26 -7.99 13.96
N LEU A 168 -15.15 -8.64 13.59
CA LEU A 168 -15.02 -9.47 12.39
C LEU A 168 -14.77 -10.95 12.73
N GLY A 169 -14.55 -11.29 14.00
CA GLY A 169 -14.20 -12.64 14.41
C GLY A 169 -12.93 -13.16 13.74
N CYS A 170 -11.95 -12.29 13.50
CA CYS A 170 -10.69 -12.65 12.85
C CYS A 170 -9.49 -12.24 13.70
N PHE A 171 -8.34 -12.85 13.41
CA PHE A 171 -7.06 -12.47 13.99
C PHE A 171 -6.20 -11.79 12.93
N ASN A 172 -5.66 -10.63 13.27
CA ASN A 172 -4.60 -10.01 12.49
C ASN A 172 -3.26 -10.60 12.92
N ILE A 173 -2.46 -11.01 11.96
CA ILE A 173 -1.10 -11.53 12.14
C ILE A 173 -0.20 -10.78 11.15
N ASP A 174 0.28 -9.60 11.55
CA ASP A 174 1.16 -8.68 10.79
C ASP A 174 0.73 -8.39 9.32
N HIS A 175 0.85 -9.39 8.45
CA HIS A 175 0.52 -9.34 7.01
C HIS A 175 -0.55 -10.36 6.58
N ALA A 176 -1.16 -11.08 7.51
CA ALA A 176 -2.17 -12.10 7.24
C ALA A 176 -3.39 -11.93 8.16
N ILE A 177 -4.58 -12.11 7.61
CA ILE A 177 -5.83 -12.17 8.37
C ILE A 177 -6.23 -13.63 8.50
N LEU A 178 -6.29 -14.14 9.72
CA LEU A 178 -6.82 -15.47 10.01
C LEU A 178 -8.30 -15.35 10.38
N TRP A 179 -9.17 -15.81 9.48
CA TRP A 179 -10.60 -15.90 9.76
C TRP A 179 -10.89 -17.10 10.66
N THR A 180 -11.63 -16.88 11.73
CA THR A 180 -12.22 -18.00 12.48
C THR A 180 -13.43 -18.53 11.73
N LYS A 181 -13.81 -19.78 12.00
CA LYS A 181 -15.04 -20.36 11.47
C LYS A 181 -16.27 -19.51 11.81
N GLU A 182 -16.34 -19.03 13.05
CA GLU A 182 -17.40 -18.15 13.54
C GLU A 182 -17.41 -16.79 12.81
N GLY A 183 -16.24 -16.19 12.58
CA GLY A 183 -16.11 -14.96 11.80
C GLY A 183 -16.55 -15.13 10.34
N LEU A 184 -16.23 -16.27 9.73
CA LEU A 184 -16.67 -16.60 8.38
C LEU A 184 -18.19 -16.80 8.32
N GLU A 185 -18.77 -17.54 9.25
CA GLU A 185 -20.23 -17.72 9.37
C GLU A 185 -20.95 -16.37 9.56
N THR A 186 -20.40 -15.49 10.40
CA THR A 186 -20.92 -14.12 10.59
C THR A 186 -20.89 -13.31 9.31
N MET A 187 -19.83 -13.45 8.50
CA MET A 187 -19.71 -12.72 7.24
C MET A 187 -20.69 -13.21 6.19
N VAL A 188 -20.89 -14.53 6.09
CA VAL A 188 -21.90 -15.13 5.22
C VAL A 188 -23.31 -14.66 5.62
N ALA A 189 -23.62 -14.64 6.91
CA ALA A 189 -24.92 -14.15 7.40
C ALA A 189 -25.15 -12.66 7.07
N ARG A 190 -24.11 -11.82 7.18
CA ARG A 190 -24.19 -10.41 6.75
C ARG A 190 -24.43 -10.27 5.25
N GLU A 191 -23.77 -11.08 4.44
CA GLU A 191 -23.97 -11.10 2.98
C GLU A 191 -25.41 -11.46 2.61
N GLU A 192 -25.97 -12.50 3.25
CA GLU A 192 -27.37 -12.88 3.05
C GLU A 192 -28.34 -11.77 3.47
N ASN A 193 -28.06 -11.10 4.59
CA ASN A 193 -28.87 -9.96 5.03
C ASN A 193 -28.84 -8.79 4.03
N TYR A 194 -27.65 -8.41 3.55
CA TYR A 194 -27.54 -7.35 2.53
C TYR A 194 -28.23 -7.72 1.21
N LYS A 195 -28.16 -9.00 0.80
CA LYS A 195 -28.91 -9.49 -0.37
C LYS A 195 -30.41 -9.33 -0.19
N SER A 196 -30.93 -9.68 0.99
CA SER A 196 -32.35 -9.50 1.32
C SER A 196 -32.76 -8.02 1.31
N GLU A 197 -31.93 -7.14 1.89
CA GLU A 197 -32.20 -5.69 1.97
C GLU A 197 -32.19 -5.04 0.57
N ILE A 198 -31.24 -5.43 -0.29
CA ILE A 198 -31.21 -5.01 -1.70
C ILE A 198 -32.50 -5.42 -2.42
N GLU A 199 -33.00 -6.62 -2.16
CA GLU A 199 -34.23 -7.10 -2.81
C GLU A 199 -35.47 -6.33 -2.33
N GLN A 200 -35.53 -5.98 -1.05
CA GLN A 200 -36.58 -5.09 -0.53
C GLN A 200 -36.53 -3.72 -1.20
N TYR A 201 -35.34 -3.13 -1.36
CA TYR A 201 -35.20 -1.84 -2.04
C TYR A 201 -35.63 -1.90 -3.50
N LYS A 202 -35.33 -2.99 -4.22
CA LYS A 202 -35.81 -3.18 -5.59
C LYS A 202 -37.32 -3.26 -5.67
N ASN A 203 -37.96 -3.96 -4.74
CA ASN A 203 -39.42 -4.08 -4.69
C ASN A 203 -40.06 -2.70 -4.47
N VAL A 204 -39.61 -1.97 -3.45
CA VAL A 204 -40.11 -0.61 -3.17
C VAL A 204 -39.90 0.32 -4.36
N THR A 205 -38.73 0.25 -5.00
CA THR A 205 -38.44 1.08 -6.18
C THR A 205 -39.37 0.73 -7.35
N SER A 206 -39.67 -0.56 -7.55
CA SER A 206 -40.58 -1.01 -8.61
C SER A 206 -42.01 -0.52 -8.37
N GLU A 207 -42.49 -0.58 -7.12
CA GLU A 207 -43.80 -0.04 -6.73
C GLU A 207 -43.89 1.46 -6.95
N LEU A 208 -42.85 2.22 -6.56
CA LEU A 208 -42.80 3.66 -6.78
C LEU A 208 -42.83 4.02 -8.26
N VAL A 209 -42.11 3.28 -9.11
CA VAL A 209 -42.11 3.50 -10.57
C VAL A 209 -43.50 3.25 -11.16
N LEU A 210 -44.17 2.18 -10.74
CA LEU A 210 -45.55 1.89 -11.17
C LEU A 210 -46.51 3.00 -10.75
N HIS A 211 -46.39 3.50 -9.52
CA HIS A 211 -47.24 4.58 -9.04
C HIS A 211 -46.98 5.91 -9.76
N ILE A 212 -45.72 6.22 -10.10
CA ILE A 212 -45.39 7.40 -10.92
C ILE A 212 -46.05 7.29 -12.28
N HIS A 213 -45.96 6.14 -12.94
CA HIS A 213 -46.60 5.92 -14.24
C HIS A 213 -48.12 6.10 -14.17
N GLU A 214 -48.76 5.58 -13.12
CA GLU A 214 -50.21 5.77 -12.91
C GLU A 214 -50.59 7.24 -12.71
N LEU A 215 -49.78 8.00 -11.96
CA LEU A 215 -49.99 9.43 -11.77
C LEU A 215 -49.77 10.23 -13.06
N GLU A 216 -48.75 9.89 -13.85
CA GLU A 216 -48.51 10.49 -15.17
C GLU A 216 -49.70 10.27 -16.09
N GLU A 217 -50.26 9.05 -16.13
CA GLU A 217 -51.46 8.74 -16.92
C GLU A 217 -52.68 9.56 -16.45
N GLN A 218 -52.87 9.72 -15.14
CA GLN A 218 -53.96 10.57 -14.61
C GLN A 218 -53.79 12.04 -14.99
N VAL A 219 -52.55 12.55 -14.96
CA VAL A 219 -52.25 13.94 -15.36
C VAL A 219 -52.54 14.15 -16.85
N ASP A 220 -52.15 13.20 -17.70
CA ASP A 220 -52.41 13.25 -19.14
C ASP A 220 -53.92 13.25 -19.42
N GLN A 221 -54.68 12.36 -18.76
CA GLN A 221 -56.15 12.32 -18.87
C GLN A 221 -56.81 13.63 -18.42
N GLN A 222 -56.32 14.23 -17.33
CA GLN A 222 -56.83 15.53 -16.88
C GLN A 222 -56.47 16.67 -17.83
N SER A 223 -55.26 16.64 -18.40
CA SER A 223 -54.82 17.61 -19.40
C SER A 223 -55.71 17.56 -20.65
N ASP A 224 -56.00 16.36 -21.16
CA ASP A 224 -56.89 16.15 -22.30
C ASP A 224 -58.32 16.64 -21.99
N LEU A 225 -58.83 16.36 -20.78
CA LEU A 225 -60.14 16.85 -20.36
C LEU A 225 -60.19 18.38 -20.29
N ILE A 226 -59.18 19.01 -19.71
CA ILE A 226 -59.06 20.47 -19.66
C ILE A 226 -59.02 21.02 -21.09
N GLN A 227 -58.20 20.46 -21.98
CA GLN A 227 -58.12 20.90 -23.37
C GLN A 227 -59.48 20.80 -24.07
N SER A 228 -60.24 19.72 -23.87
CA SER A 228 -61.59 19.57 -24.42
C SER A 228 -62.62 20.57 -23.86
N LEU A 229 -62.45 21.03 -22.62
CA LEU A 229 -63.31 22.02 -21.97
C LEU A 229 -62.91 23.47 -22.25
N THR A 230 -61.67 23.69 -22.70
CA THR A 230 -61.10 25.03 -22.94
C THR A 230 -61.07 25.39 -24.42
N GLU A 231 -61.56 24.56 -25.34
CA GLU A 231 -61.82 24.97 -26.73
C GLU A 231 -63.08 25.85 -26.78
N PRO A 232 -62.96 27.16 -27.07
CA PRO A 232 -64.11 27.98 -27.41
C PRO A 232 -64.35 27.91 -28.92
N ASP A 233 -65.60 27.68 -29.32
CA ASP A 233 -66.12 28.10 -30.62
C ASP A 233 -65.91 29.61 -30.76
N THR A 234 -64.75 30.04 -31.28
CA THR A 234 -64.55 31.43 -31.72
C THR A 234 -63.53 31.50 -32.85
N ASP A 235 -64.07 31.80 -34.02
CA ASP A 235 -63.40 32.50 -35.11
C ASP A 235 -62.52 33.65 -34.61
N SER A 236 -61.41 33.84 -35.33
CA SER A 236 -60.61 35.08 -35.46
C SER A 236 -59.76 35.56 -34.26
N LEU A 237 -58.44 35.31 -34.35
CA LEU A 237 -57.31 36.27 -34.27
C LEU A 237 -56.02 35.61 -33.73
N PRO A 238 -54.83 36.05 -34.17
CA PRO A 238 -53.63 35.22 -34.22
C PRO A 238 -53.00 35.05 -32.84
N ARG A 239 -52.83 33.79 -32.45
CA ARG A 239 -51.97 33.37 -31.34
C ARG A 239 -50.53 33.75 -31.72
N ALA A 240 -49.90 34.57 -30.88
CA ALA A 240 -48.48 34.87 -30.97
C ALA A 240 -47.69 33.56 -30.91
N GLU A 241 -47.15 33.15 -32.06
CA GLU A 241 -46.17 32.08 -32.16
C GLU A 241 -45.00 32.46 -31.26
N SER A 242 -44.77 31.64 -30.23
CA SER A 242 -43.49 31.62 -29.55
C SER A 242 -42.44 31.27 -30.61
N ASN A 243 -41.68 32.29 -31.03
CA ASN A 243 -40.54 32.17 -31.93
C ASN A 243 -39.59 31.06 -31.44
N LYS A 244 -39.81 29.83 -31.91
CA LYS A 244 -38.78 28.80 -32.00
C LYS A 244 -37.79 29.29 -33.04
N VAL A 245 -36.85 30.13 -32.61
CA VAL A 245 -35.66 30.42 -33.41
C VAL A 245 -34.96 29.07 -33.59
N ASN A 246 -35.02 28.53 -34.82
CA ASN A 246 -34.30 27.32 -35.20
C ASN A 246 -32.82 27.56 -34.92
N LEU A 247 -32.29 26.91 -33.88
CA LEU A 247 -30.87 26.99 -33.57
C LEU A 247 -30.14 26.19 -34.66
N PRO A 248 -29.15 26.77 -35.36
CA PRO A 248 -28.37 26.02 -36.34
C PRO A 248 -27.62 24.88 -35.65
N ASP A 249 -27.63 23.69 -36.25
CA ASP A 249 -26.81 22.58 -35.81
C ASP A 249 -25.33 22.96 -35.87
N PHE A 250 -24.57 22.57 -34.86
CA PHE A 250 -23.14 22.84 -34.83
C PHE A 250 -22.38 21.84 -35.72
N ILE A 251 -21.80 22.33 -36.82
CA ILE A 251 -21.07 21.52 -37.82
C ILE A 251 -19.55 21.47 -37.54
N GLY A 252 -19.07 22.12 -36.47
CA GLY A 252 -17.65 22.24 -36.15
C GLY A 252 -17.09 21.15 -35.23
N ARG A 253 -15.80 21.26 -34.90
CA ARG A 253 -15.18 20.49 -33.80
C ARG A 253 -15.23 21.30 -32.52
N PHE A 254 -15.61 20.67 -31.41
CA PHE A 254 -15.61 21.35 -30.11
C PHE A 254 -14.20 21.63 -29.59
N ARG A 255 -13.22 20.79 -29.94
CA ARG A 255 -11.86 20.83 -29.40
C ARG A 255 -10.81 20.86 -30.50
N LEU A 256 -9.66 21.46 -30.19
CA LEU A 256 -8.50 21.46 -31.11
C LEU A 256 -8.00 20.04 -31.42
N ASN A 257 -8.00 19.16 -30.41
CA ASN A 257 -7.63 17.75 -30.50
C ASN A 257 -8.69 16.90 -29.79
N ASP A 258 -8.74 15.59 -30.08
CA ASP A 258 -9.73 14.63 -29.53
C ASP A 258 -9.61 14.36 -28.01
N SER A 259 -8.73 15.08 -27.31
CA SER A 259 -8.58 14.95 -25.86
C SER A 259 -9.68 15.74 -25.13
N PRO A 260 -10.38 15.16 -24.14
CA PRO A 260 -11.35 15.87 -23.29
C PRO A 260 -10.76 17.03 -22.48
N ARG A 261 -9.43 17.11 -22.38
CA ARG A 261 -8.70 18.20 -21.72
C ARG A 261 -8.17 19.25 -22.71
N SER A 262 -8.35 19.03 -24.01
CA SER A 262 -7.98 19.99 -25.05
C SER A 262 -8.82 21.26 -24.97
N ARG A 263 -8.21 22.38 -25.39
CA ARG A 263 -8.89 23.68 -25.48
C ARG A 263 -10.04 23.63 -26.48
N LEU A 264 -11.07 24.42 -26.19
CA LEU A 264 -12.21 24.63 -27.09
C LEU A 264 -11.78 25.45 -28.31
N THR A 265 -12.33 25.11 -29.46
CA THR A 265 -12.23 25.92 -30.68
C THR A 265 -13.00 27.23 -30.52
N ASP A 266 -12.68 28.23 -31.35
CA ASP A 266 -13.38 29.51 -31.28
C ASP A 266 -14.83 29.42 -31.78
N ASP A 267 -15.10 28.52 -32.73
CA ASP A 267 -16.45 28.20 -33.19
C ASP A 267 -17.30 27.59 -32.06
N ALA A 268 -16.72 26.68 -31.26
CA ALA A 268 -17.41 26.08 -30.13
C ALA A 268 -17.75 27.10 -29.04
N LYS A 269 -16.83 28.03 -28.74
CA LYS A 269 -17.10 29.13 -27.80
C LYS A 269 -18.22 30.03 -28.30
N THR A 270 -18.23 30.34 -29.60
CA THR A 270 -19.27 31.14 -30.23
C THR A 270 -20.63 30.44 -30.16
N PHE A 271 -20.67 29.13 -30.41
CA PHE A 271 -21.88 28.33 -30.28
C PHE A 271 -22.40 28.28 -28.83
N ILE A 272 -21.51 28.09 -27.85
CA ILE A 272 -21.88 28.12 -26.43
C ILE A 272 -22.46 29.48 -26.03
N LYS A 273 -21.93 30.58 -26.58
CA LYS A 273 -22.47 31.93 -26.36
C LYS A 273 -23.84 32.15 -27.02
N LEU A 274 -24.11 31.49 -28.15
CA LEU A 274 -25.46 31.48 -28.74
C LEU A 274 -26.45 30.69 -27.87
N LEU A 275 -26.02 29.56 -27.27
CA LEU A 275 -26.84 28.79 -26.35
C LEU A 275 -27.23 29.58 -25.10
N SER A 276 -26.36 30.46 -24.58
CA SER A 276 -26.70 31.30 -23.42
C SER A 276 -27.86 32.26 -23.68
N ASN A 277 -28.07 32.69 -24.92
CA ASN A 277 -29.22 33.52 -25.29
C ASN A 277 -30.54 32.74 -25.25
N ARG A 278 -30.50 31.40 -25.40
CA ARG A 278 -31.69 30.53 -25.39
C ARG A 278 -32.07 30.10 -23.98
N TYR A 279 -31.09 29.75 -23.16
CA TYR A 279 -31.30 29.19 -21.83
C TYR A 279 -31.22 30.24 -20.71
N SER A 280 -31.36 31.53 -21.03
CA SER A 280 -31.40 32.62 -20.04
C SER A 280 -30.24 32.56 -19.03
N THR A 281 -29.03 32.27 -19.51
CA THR A 281 -27.80 32.11 -18.68
C THR A 281 -27.77 30.92 -17.72
N ASP A 282 -28.74 29.98 -17.77
CA ASP A 282 -28.68 28.75 -16.98
C ASP A 282 -27.54 27.84 -17.47
N LEU A 283 -26.46 27.81 -16.69
CA LEU A 283 -25.25 27.07 -17.03
C LEU A 283 -25.46 25.54 -16.98
N PHE A 284 -26.41 25.05 -16.19
CA PHE A 284 -26.67 23.61 -16.05
C PHE A 284 -27.46 23.08 -17.24
N GLU A 285 -28.43 23.84 -17.73
CA GLU A 285 -29.17 23.49 -18.95
C GLU A 285 -28.26 23.50 -20.19
N ILE A 286 -27.35 24.47 -20.29
CA ILE A 286 -26.34 24.49 -21.37
C ILE A 286 -25.41 23.26 -21.27
N HIS A 287 -24.95 22.91 -20.07
CA HIS A 287 -24.12 21.72 -19.85
C HIS A 287 -24.83 20.44 -20.25
N ARG A 288 -26.09 20.28 -19.80
CA ARG A 288 -26.93 19.12 -20.10
C ARG A 288 -27.18 19.01 -21.61
N PHE A 289 -27.48 20.12 -22.28
CA PHE A 289 -27.70 20.16 -23.72
C PHE A 289 -26.47 19.70 -24.51
N LEU A 290 -25.28 20.20 -24.17
CA LEU A 290 -24.03 19.82 -24.83
C LEU A 290 -23.68 18.35 -24.63
N LYS A 291 -23.92 17.82 -23.43
CA LYS A 291 -23.71 16.40 -23.12
C LYS A 291 -24.66 15.49 -23.89
N ILE A 292 -25.95 15.85 -23.98
CA ILE A 292 -26.96 15.00 -24.63
C ILE A 292 -26.84 15.03 -26.16
N ASN A 293 -26.64 16.22 -26.74
CA ASN A 293 -26.73 16.39 -28.20
C ASN A 293 -25.39 16.23 -28.92
N TYR A 294 -24.26 16.40 -28.21
CA TYR A 294 -22.93 16.40 -28.80
C TYR A 294 -21.93 15.49 -28.08
N ASP A 295 -22.34 14.75 -27.05
CA ASP A 295 -21.49 13.91 -26.20
C ASP A 295 -20.27 14.66 -25.61
N GLU A 296 -20.41 15.97 -25.41
CA GLU A 296 -19.31 16.83 -24.96
C GLU A 296 -19.42 17.15 -23.48
N ASN A 297 -18.43 16.72 -22.71
CA ASN A 297 -18.36 16.96 -21.26
C ASN A 297 -17.52 18.21 -20.95
N ILE A 298 -18.12 19.39 -21.09
CA ILE A 298 -17.49 20.69 -20.81
C ILE A 298 -17.84 21.13 -19.38
N SER A 299 -16.86 21.46 -18.55
CA SER A 299 -17.14 21.85 -17.17
C SER A 299 -17.91 23.18 -17.07
N VAL A 300 -18.83 23.29 -16.10
CA VAL A 300 -19.60 24.52 -15.82
C VAL A 300 -18.73 25.78 -15.69
N PRO A 301 -17.55 25.75 -15.02
CA PRO A 301 -16.65 26.91 -14.99
C PRO A 301 -16.12 27.33 -16.39
N THR A 302 -15.97 26.38 -17.30
CA THR A 302 -15.52 26.64 -18.67
C THR A 302 -16.65 27.25 -19.49
N ILE A 303 -17.88 26.75 -19.34
CA ILE A 303 -19.08 27.34 -19.96
C ILE A 303 -19.24 28.78 -19.49
N LYS A 304 -19.14 29.02 -18.17
CA LYS A 304 -19.22 30.37 -17.59
C LYS A 304 -18.22 31.34 -18.22
N LYS A 305 -16.97 30.90 -18.48
CA LYS A 305 -15.94 31.70 -19.15
C LYS A 305 -16.22 32.00 -20.63
N CYS A 306 -17.03 31.20 -21.29
CA CYS A 306 -17.42 31.42 -22.70
C CYS A 306 -18.63 32.35 -22.82
N VAL A 307 -19.46 32.39 -21.78
CA VAL A 307 -20.68 33.21 -21.71
C VAL A 307 -20.39 34.61 -21.15
N SER A 308 -19.42 34.74 -20.23
CA SER A 308 -18.91 36.03 -19.72
C SER A 308 -18.14 36.81 -20.78
#